data_AF-A0A955JQ97-F1
#
_entry.id   AF-A0A955JQ97-F1
#
_cell.length_a   1.000
_cell.length_b   1.000
_cell.length_c   1.000
_cell.angle_alpha   90.00
_cell.angle_beta   90.00
_cell.angle_gamma   90.00
#
_symmetry.space_group_name_H-M   'P 1'
#
loop_
_entity.id
_entity.type
_entity.pdbx_description
1 polymer ?
#
loop_
_entity_poly.entity_id
_entity_poly.type
_entity_poly.pdbx_seq_one_letter_code
_entity_poly.pdbx_strand_id
1 'polypeptide(L)'
;MLKKIINGLSAGKDLQRKADLYRKLLRHEARIGGEVFGPVRPGGRREFFCLDEHTWVWHEEWIDQNGQHQYATTRYDVRPNGLVKSQNGQYKPVSDQEARNLLNAAELYKQRVNSELYSFVA
;
A
#
# COMPACT_ATOMS: atom_id res chain seq x y z
N MET A 1 13.63 2.14 -43.65
CA MET A 1 12.82 3.05 -42.81
C MET A 1 11.74 2.31 -42.00
N LEU A 2 11.04 1.30 -42.55
CA LEU A 2 10.03 0.49 -41.82
C LEU A 2 10.55 -0.29 -40.59
N LYS A 3 11.79 -0.81 -40.62
CA LYS A 3 12.39 -1.53 -39.47
C LYS A 3 12.51 -0.69 -38.19
N LYS A 4 12.69 0.64 -38.31
CA LYS A 4 12.78 1.53 -37.13
C LYS A 4 11.42 1.76 -36.46
N ILE A 5 10.32 1.70 -37.21
CA ILE A 5 8.96 1.90 -36.69
C ILE A 5 8.48 0.65 -35.93
N ILE A 6 8.78 -0.55 -36.46
CA ILE A 6 8.39 -1.82 -35.83
C ILE A 6 9.11 -2.02 -34.49
N ASN A 7 10.40 -1.66 -34.40
CA ASN A 7 11.18 -1.76 -33.17
C ASN A 7 10.76 -0.74 -32.09
N GLY A 8 10.27 0.44 -32.49
CA GLY A 8 9.72 1.42 -31.54
C GLY A 8 8.37 0.99 -30.95
N LEU A 9 7.53 0.32 -31.74
CA LEU A 9 6.23 -0.19 -31.31
C LEU A 9 6.34 -1.39 -30.35
N SER A 10 7.31 -2.28 -30.53
CA SER A 10 7.53 -3.41 -29.61
C SER A 10 8.10 -2.93 -28.26
N ALA A 11 9.07 -2.02 -28.28
CA ALA A 11 9.63 -1.42 -27.06
C ALA A 11 8.55 -0.67 -26.24
N GLY A 12 7.64 0.05 -26.90
CA GLY A 12 6.51 0.70 -26.24
C GLY A 12 5.52 -0.30 -25.62
N LYS A 13 5.21 -1.40 -26.31
CA LYS A 13 4.35 -2.47 -25.77
C LYS A 13 4.96 -3.17 -24.56
N ASP A 14 6.27 -3.41 -24.57
CA ASP A 14 6.96 -4.05 -23.46
C ASP A 14 7.09 -3.13 -22.24
N LEU A 15 7.31 -1.83 -22.46
CA LEU A 15 7.29 -0.84 -21.37
C LEU A 15 5.91 -0.76 -20.72
N GLN A 16 4.84 -0.74 -21.52
CA GLN A 16 3.47 -0.73 -21.02
C GLN A 16 3.15 -1.98 -20.20
N ARG A 17 3.52 -3.17 -20.70
CA ARG A 17 3.34 -4.44 -19.96
C ARG A 17 4.07 -4.44 -18.63
N LYS A 18 5.31 -3.95 -18.59
CA LYS A 18 6.08 -3.82 -17.35
C LYS A 18 5.41 -2.87 -16.36
N ALA A 19 4.93 -1.71 -16.84
CA ALA A 19 4.20 -0.76 -16.01
C ALA A 19 2.90 -1.35 -15.46
N ASP A 20 2.16 -2.10 -16.27
CA ASP A 20 0.92 -2.77 -15.85
C ASP A 20 1.18 -3.86 -14.80
N LEU A 21 2.24 -4.66 -15.01
CA LEU A 21 2.67 -5.66 -14.02
C LEU A 21 3.08 -5.00 -12.71
N TYR A 22 3.89 -3.94 -12.78
CA TYR A 22 4.33 -3.19 -11.61
C TYR A 22 3.15 -2.63 -10.81
N ARG A 23 2.16 -2.00 -11.48
CA ARG A 23 0.94 -1.52 -10.81
C ARG A 23 0.13 -2.64 -10.16
N LYS A 24 0.07 -3.82 -10.79
CA LYS A 24 -0.60 -5.00 -10.21
C LYS A 24 0.11 -5.49 -8.96
N LEU A 25 1.44 -5.54 -8.97
CA LEU A 25 2.23 -5.91 -7.80
C LEU A 25 1.99 -4.93 -6.65
N LEU A 26 2.11 -3.63 -6.89
CA LEU A 26 1.86 -2.61 -5.87
C LEU A 26 0.46 -2.71 -5.24
N ARG A 27 -0.58 -2.92 -6.06
CA ARG A 27 -1.95 -3.14 -5.56
C ARG A 27 -2.06 -4.42 -4.73
N HIS A 28 -1.36 -5.47 -5.12
CA HIS A 28 -1.36 -6.72 -4.38
C HIS A 28 -0.64 -6.57 -3.03
N GLU A 29 0.50 -5.91 -3.00
CA GLU A 29 1.21 -5.59 -1.75
C GLU A 29 0.34 -4.80 -0.78
N ALA A 30 -0.31 -3.73 -1.27
CA ALA A 30 -1.20 -2.92 -0.46
C ALA A 30 -2.35 -3.74 0.14
N ARG A 31 -2.90 -4.69 -0.63
CA ARG A 31 -3.95 -5.60 -0.17
C ARG A 31 -3.46 -6.59 0.89
N ILE A 32 -2.30 -7.21 0.67
CA ILE A 32 -1.65 -8.10 1.67
C ILE A 32 -1.47 -7.34 2.98
N GLY A 33 -0.99 -6.10 2.89
CA GLY A 33 -0.85 -5.23 4.05
C GLY A 33 -2.16 -4.92 4.75
N GLY A 34 -3.26 -4.69 4.01
CA GLY A 34 -4.56 -4.45 4.63
C GLY A 34 -5.01 -5.57 5.58
N GLU A 35 -4.62 -6.81 5.29
CA GLU A 35 -4.99 -7.99 6.07
C GLU A 35 -4.12 -8.20 7.32
N VAL A 36 -3.03 -7.45 7.52
CA VAL A 36 -2.17 -7.58 8.74
C VAL A 36 -2.90 -7.14 10.01
N PHE A 37 -4.00 -6.39 9.86
CA PHE A 37 -4.88 -5.94 10.94
C PHE A 37 -6.08 -6.87 11.17
N GLY A 38 -6.05 -8.08 10.63
CA GLY A 38 -7.15 -9.03 10.64
C GLY A 38 -8.04 -8.92 9.39
N PRO A 39 -9.15 -9.68 9.35
CA PRO A 39 -9.98 -9.78 8.17
C PRO A 39 -10.61 -8.44 7.79
N VAL A 40 -10.63 -8.16 6.49
CA VAL A 40 -11.35 -7.01 5.92
C VAL A 40 -12.84 -7.32 5.90
N ARG A 41 -13.67 -6.34 6.28
CA ARG A 41 -15.13 -6.52 6.30
C ARG A 41 -15.66 -6.80 4.88
N PRO A 42 -16.69 -7.64 4.72
CA PRO A 42 -17.31 -7.87 3.42
C PRO A 42 -17.74 -6.55 2.76
N GLY A 43 -17.40 -6.37 1.48
CA GLY A 43 -17.69 -5.13 0.74
C GLY A 43 -16.80 -3.93 1.10
N GLY A 44 -15.88 -4.07 2.05
CA GLY A 44 -14.87 -3.08 2.36
C GLY A 44 -13.56 -3.29 1.60
N ARG A 45 -12.74 -2.25 1.55
CA ARG A 45 -11.36 -2.31 1.05
C ARG A 45 -10.45 -1.82 2.16
N ARG A 46 -9.42 -2.58 2.51
CA ARG A 46 -8.36 -2.11 3.41
C ARG A 46 -7.01 -2.32 2.74
N GLU A 47 -6.19 -1.29 2.81
CA GLU A 47 -4.85 -1.25 2.26
C GLU A 47 -3.89 -0.74 3.31
N PHE A 48 -2.70 -1.33 3.35
CA PHE A 48 -1.59 -0.84 4.15
C PHE A 48 -0.28 -1.09 3.43
N PHE A 49 0.55 -0.07 3.29
CA PHE A 49 1.79 -0.17 2.54
C PHE A 49 2.80 0.91 2.94
N CYS A 50 4.05 0.61 2.65
CA CYS A 50 5.15 1.56 2.71
C CYS A 50 5.17 2.37 1.41
N LEU A 51 4.97 3.69 1.49
CA LEU A 51 4.99 4.57 0.31
C LEU A 51 6.42 4.95 -0.07
N ASP A 52 7.27 5.18 0.93
CA ASP A 52 8.68 5.50 0.83
C ASP A 52 9.38 5.13 2.15
N GLU A 53 10.69 5.36 2.25
CA GLU A 53 11.53 4.99 3.41
C GLU A 53 11.01 5.49 4.77
N HIS A 54 10.14 6.51 4.78
CA HIS A 54 9.69 7.18 5.99
C HIS A 54 8.17 7.26 6.11
N THR A 55 7.42 6.74 5.14
CA THR A 55 5.98 6.96 5.05
C THR A 55 5.21 5.66 4.98
N TRP A 56 4.33 5.44 5.95
CA TRP A 56 3.36 4.35 5.92
C TRP A 56 1.96 4.89 5.67
N VAL A 57 1.22 4.23 4.80
CA VAL A 57 -0.17 4.59 4.49
C VAL A 57 -1.06 3.46 4.89
N TRP A 58 -2.11 3.80 5.63
CA TRP A 58 -3.24 2.94 5.91
C TRP A 58 -4.49 3.58 5.30
N HIS A 59 -5.26 2.82 4.54
CA HIS A 59 -6.48 3.27 3.93
C HIS A 59 -7.56 2.21 4.10
N GLU A 60 -8.74 2.62 4.56
CA GLU A 60 -9.89 1.74 4.66
C GLU A 60 -11.13 2.40 4.10
N GLU A 61 -11.92 1.63 3.35
CA GLU A 61 -13.25 1.96 2.87
C GLU A 61 -14.24 0.92 3.41
N TRP A 62 -15.42 1.37 3.82
CA TRP A 62 -16.49 0.51 4.30
C TRP A 62 -17.87 1.10 3.99
N ILE A 63 -18.89 0.25 4.04
CA ILE A 63 -20.29 0.67 4.02
C ILE A 63 -20.78 0.78 5.47
N ASP A 64 -21.34 1.92 5.84
CA ASP A 64 -21.90 2.14 7.18
C ASP A 64 -23.31 1.53 7.34
N GLN A 65 -23.88 1.70 8.53
CA GLN A 65 -25.20 1.17 8.88
C GLN A 65 -26.35 1.75 8.03
N ASN A 66 -26.14 2.93 7.43
CA ASN A 66 -27.10 3.61 6.57
C ASN A 66 -26.90 3.28 5.09
N GLY A 67 -25.95 2.39 4.77
CA GLY A 67 -25.60 2.05 3.39
C GLY A 67 -24.71 3.09 2.71
N GLN A 68 -24.13 4.06 3.44
CA GLN A 68 -23.26 5.06 2.85
C GLN A 68 -21.81 4.57 2.78
N HIS A 69 -21.13 4.89 1.69
CA HIS A 69 -19.70 4.64 1.55
C HIS A 69 -18.91 5.62 2.41
N GLN A 70 -18.05 5.07 3.24
CA GLN A 70 -17.16 5.78 4.14
C GLN A 70 -15.73 5.39 3.84
N TYR A 71 -14.80 6.30 4.11
CA TYR A 71 -13.38 6.01 4.02
C TYR A 71 -12.58 6.74 5.09
N ALA A 72 -11.41 6.19 5.40
CA ALA A 72 -10.41 6.81 6.25
C ALA A 72 -9.02 6.53 5.69
N THR A 73 -8.21 7.58 5.61
CA THR A 73 -6.80 7.47 5.24
C THR A 73 -5.96 8.04 6.36
N THR A 74 -5.04 7.23 6.87
CA THR A 74 -4.04 7.62 7.85
C THR A 74 -2.67 7.50 7.22
N ARG A 75 -1.92 8.59 7.19
CA ARG A 75 -0.51 8.61 6.79
C ARG A 75 0.36 8.76 8.03
N TYR A 76 1.31 7.86 8.22
CA TYR A 76 2.32 7.96 9.27
C TYR A 76 3.63 8.45 8.64
N ASP A 77 4.19 9.54 9.17
CA ASP A 77 5.49 10.04 8.78
C ASP A 77 6.50 9.79 9.91
N VAL A 78 7.48 8.92 9.64
CA VAL A 78 8.61 8.66 10.52
C VAL A 78 9.63 9.79 10.33
N ARG A 79 9.91 10.54 11.40
CA ARG A 79 10.86 11.66 11.38
C ARG A 79 11.99 11.39 12.38
N PRO A 80 13.17 12.03 12.20
CA PRO A 80 14.26 11.90 13.16
C PRO A 80 13.88 12.26 14.60
N ASN A 81 12.90 13.16 14.77
CA ASN A 81 12.43 13.67 16.06
C ASN A 81 11.12 13.04 16.56
N GLY A 82 10.59 12.02 15.88
CA GLY A 82 9.39 11.32 16.32
C GLY A 82 8.48 10.86 15.19
N LEU A 83 7.34 10.30 15.57
CA LEU A 83 6.33 9.77 14.65
C LEU A 83 5.09 10.66 14.69
N VAL A 84 4.65 11.11 13.52
CA VAL A 84 3.41 11.87 13.37
C VAL A 84 2.47 11.13 12.44
N LYS A 85 1.16 11.27 12.67
CA LYS A 85 0.13 10.80 11.76
C LYS A 85 -0.70 11.95 11.23
N SER A 86 -1.09 11.86 9.96
CA SER A 86 -2.09 12.71 9.33
C SER A 86 -3.34 11.89 9.05
N GLN A 87 -4.50 12.37 9.53
CA GLN A 87 -5.81 11.81 9.21
C GLN A 87 -6.77 12.96 8.94
N ASN A 88 -7.46 12.93 7.81
CA ASN A 88 -8.36 14.01 7.37
C ASN A 88 -7.70 15.41 7.36
N GLY A 89 -6.41 15.46 6.98
CA GLY A 89 -5.61 16.69 6.92
C GLY A 89 -5.08 17.20 8.27
N GLN A 90 -5.41 16.54 9.39
CA GLN A 90 -4.93 16.92 10.71
C GLN A 90 -3.71 16.09 11.11
N TYR A 91 -2.63 16.76 11.50
CA TYR A 91 -1.42 16.12 12.02
C TYR A 91 -1.47 15.99 13.54
N LYS A 92 -1.13 14.80 14.04
CA LYS A 92 -1.07 14.51 15.48
C LYS A 92 0.17 13.66 15.78
N PRO A 93 0.83 13.87 16.94
CA PRO A 93 1.87 12.95 17.39
C PRO A 93 1.26 11.56 17.60
N VAL A 94 2.05 10.53 17.32
CA VAL A 94 1.67 9.14 17.54
C VAL A 94 2.11 8.72 18.94
N SER A 95 1.20 8.08 19.68
CA SER A 95 1.53 7.54 21.01
C SER A 95 2.52 6.38 20.90
N ASP A 96 3.28 6.12 21.97
CA ASP A 96 4.24 5.01 21.99
C ASP A 96 3.59 3.65 21.70
N GLN A 97 2.35 3.45 22.17
CA GLN A 97 1.63 2.20 21.90
C GLN A 97 1.26 2.06 20.43
N GLU A 98 0.76 3.13 19.82
CA GLU A 98 0.42 3.14 18.40
C GLU A 98 1.67 3.01 17.52
N ALA A 99 2.80 3.60 17.93
CA ALA A 99 4.09 3.44 17.27
C ALA A 99 4.58 1.97 17.29
N ARG A 100 4.47 1.30 18.45
CA ARG A 100 4.77 -0.15 18.56
C ARG A 100 3.86 -0.99 17.66
N ASN A 101 2.57 -0.67 17.62
CA ASN A 101 1.63 -1.37 16.75
C ASN A 101 1.97 -1.17 15.27
N LEU A 102 2.38 0.04 14.88
CA LEU A 102 2.82 0.34 13.52
C LEU A 102 4.07 -0.46 13.16
N LEU A 103 5.07 -0.54 14.05
CA LEU A 103 6.27 -1.34 13.84
C LEU A 103 5.93 -2.82 13.63
N ASN A 104 5.11 -3.40 14.51
CA ASN A 104 4.68 -4.80 14.38
C ASN A 104 3.94 -5.05 13.06
N ALA A 105 3.07 -4.12 12.65
CA ALA A 105 2.36 -4.20 11.37
C ALA A 105 3.32 -4.11 10.18
N ALA A 106 4.33 -3.24 10.24
CA ALA A 106 5.36 -3.10 9.21
C ALA A 106 6.22 -4.37 9.07
N GLU A 107 6.61 -4.99 10.18
CA GLU A 107 7.37 -6.24 10.19
C GLU A 107 6.55 -7.40 9.60
N LEU A 108 5.29 -7.54 10.03
CA LEU A 108 4.38 -8.57 9.49
C LEU A 108 4.09 -8.34 8.01
N TYR A 109 3.87 -7.08 7.59
CA TYR A 109 3.73 -6.70 6.20
C TYR A 109 4.93 -7.19 5.37
N LYS A 110 6.16 -6.88 5.81
CA LYS A 110 7.39 -7.29 5.13
C LYS A 110 7.48 -8.81 5.00
N GLN A 111 7.18 -9.54 6.07
CA GLN A 111 7.19 -11.01 6.07
C GLN A 111 6.20 -11.56 5.04
N ARG A 112 4.94 -11.10 5.06
CA ARG A 112 3.88 -11.58 4.17
C ARG A 112 4.11 -11.23 2.71
N VAL A 113 4.53 -10.00 2.41
CA VAL A 113 4.84 -9.59 1.03
C VAL A 113 5.96 -10.44 0.45
N ASN A 114 7.01 -10.70 1.22
CA ASN A 114 8.10 -11.58 0.77
C ASN A 114 7.63 -13.01 0.54
N SER A 115 6.81 -13.59 1.43
CA SER A 115 6.36 -14.98 1.30
C SER A 115 5.26 -15.19 0.26
N GLU A 116 4.37 -14.22 0.06
CA GLU A 116 3.16 -14.38 -0.76
C GLU A 116 3.32 -13.77 -2.16
N LEU A 117 4.17 -12.75 -2.33
CA LEU A 117 4.33 -12.06 -3.61
C LEU A 117 5.68 -12.35 -4.26
N TYR A 118 6.78 -12.15 -3.53
CA TYR A 118 8.12 -12.18 -4.12
C TYR A 118 8.80 -13.55 -4.08
N SER A 119 8.33 -14.48 -3.26
CA SER A 119 8.79 -15.87 -3.25
C SER A 119 8.64 -16.57 -4.61
N PHE A 120 7.73 -16.11 -5.46
CA PHE A 120 7.50 -16.62 -6.81
C PHE A 120 8.35 -15.94 -7.90
N VAL A 121 9.11 -14.90 -7.54
CA VAL A 121 9.89 -14.06 -8.47
C VAL A 121 11.41 -14.23 -8.25
N ALA A 122 11.83 -14.82 -7.12
CA ALA A 122 13.22 -15.14 -6.79
C ALA A 122 13.62 -16.54 -7.27
#